data_AF-A0AA50DZR8-F1
#
_entry.id   AF-A0AA50DZR8-F1
#
_cell.length_a   1.000
_cell.length_b   1.000
_cell.length_c   1.000
_cell.angle_alpha   90.00
_cell.angle_beta   90.00
_cell.angle_gamma   90.00
#
_symmetry.space_group_name_H-M   'P 1'
#
loop_
_entity.id
_entity.type
_entity.pdbx_description
1 polymer ?
#
loop_
_entity_poly.entity_id
_entity_poly.type
_entity_poly.pdbx_seq_one_letter_code
_entity_poly.pdbx_strand_id
1 'polypeptide(L)' 'MLNKLIKRVIESKGYQLVKSKPSFPPEFDQLSLKIIAKVSEFTATSPERFFAFHEAVKYIIKNNVEEDIVECGVYKGGV' A
#
# COMPACT_ATOMS: atom_id res chain seq x y z
N MET A 1 -10.69 22.70 25.01
CA MET A 1 -11.58 21.83 25.81
C MET A 1 -12.22 20.71 24.97
N LEU A 2 -12.70 21.01 23.76
CA LEU A 2 -13.34 20.04 22.85
C LEU A 2 -12.50 18.77 22.55
N ASN A 3 -11.21 18.91 22.23
CA ASN A 3 -10.34 17.75 21.93
C ASN A 3 -10.18 16.77 23.10
N LYS A 4 -10.25 17.26 24.35
CA LYS A 4 -10.19 16.41 25.55
C LYS A 4 -11.49 15.62 25.73
N LEU A 5 -12.62 16.22 25.38
CA LEU A 5 -13.94 15.57 25.44
C LEU A 5 -14.04 14.46 24.38
N ILE A 6 -13.62 14.74 23.14
CA ILE A 6 -13.58 13.76 22.05
C ILE A 6 -12.70 12.55 22.44
N LYS A 7 -11.50 12.82 22.97
CA LYS A 7 -10.58 11.75 23.40
C LYS A 7 -11.21 10.84 24.46
N ARG A 8 -11.87 11.42 25.48
CA ARG A 8 -12.56 10.66 26.54
C ARG A 8 -13.70 9.80 26.02
N VAL A 9 -14.50 10.30 25.08
CA VAL A 9 -15.61 9.53 24.49
C VAL A 9 -15.09 8.35 23.67
N ILE A 10 -14.05 8.57 22.87
CA ILE A 10 -13.39 7.52 22.06
C ILE A 10 -12.80 6.44 22.98
N GLU A 11 -12.09 6.85 24.04
CA GLU A 11 -11.52 5.93 25.04
C GLU A 11 -12.59 5.15 25.80
N SER A 12 -13.70 5.80 26.20
CA SER A 12 -14.81 5.12 26.91
C SER A 12 -15.51 4.05 26.07
N LYS A 13 -15.40 4.13 24.74
CA LYS A 13 -15.95 3.14 23.81
C LYS A 13 -14.92 2.07 23.41
N GLY A 14 -13.73 2.07 24.02
CA GLY A 14 -12.68 1.08 23.76
C GLY A 14 -11.79 1.37 22.55
N TYR A 15 -11.84 2.58 22.00
CA TYR A 15 -11.00 2.99 20.87
C TYR A 15 -9.84 3.87 21.33
N GLN A 16 -8.72 3.81 20.60
CA GLN A 16 -7.56 4.67 20.82
C GLN A 16 -7.38 5.63 19.65
N LEU A 17 -7.32 6.93 19.93
CA LEU A 17 -7.03 7.94 18.91
C LEU A 17 -5.53 7.95 18.60
N VAL A 18 -5.16 7.50 17.41
CA VAL A 18 -3.79 7.56 16.87
C VAL A 18 -3.70 8.59 15.75
N LYS A 19 -2.52 9.20 15.55
CA LYS A 19 -2.30 10.06 14.38
C LYS A 19 -2.43 9.19 13.12
N SER A 20 -3.34 9.57 12.23
CA SER A 20 -3.34 9.03 10.87
C SER A 20 -2.08 9.52 10.16
N LYS A 21 -1.09 8.63 10.05
CA LYS A 21 -0.06 8.72 9.03
C LYS A 21 -0.40 7.61 8.04
N PRO A 22 -0.27 7.84 6.71
CA PRO A 22 -0.01 6.73 5.81
C PRO A 22 1.37 6.18 6.20
N SER A 23 1.37 5.30 7.19
CA SER A 23 2.54 4.51 7.56
C SER A 23 2.51 3.32 6.64
N PHE A 24 3.25 3.40 5.54
CA PHE A 24 3.53 2.19 4.78
C PHE A 24 4.26 1.19 5.68
N PRO A 25 4.08 -0.12 5.46
CA PRO A 25 4.84 -1.14 6.16
C PRO A 25 6.36 -0.88 6.04
N PRO A 26 7.17 -1.18 7.07
CA PRO A 26 8.61 -0.91 7.06
C PRO A 26 9.36 -1.66 5.96
N GLU A 27 8.76 -2.71 5.39
CA GLU A 27 9.28 -3.48 4.26
C GLU A 27 9.27 -2.68 2.95
N PHE A 28 8.47 -1.61 2.85
CA PHE A 28 8.36 -0.82 1.63
C PHE A 28 9.62 0.03 1.45
N ASP A 29 10.49 -0.40 0.54
CA ASP A 29 11.67 0.36 0.17
C ASP A 29 11.32 1.68 -0.56
N GLN A 30 12.28 2.60 -0.63
CA GLN A 30 12.06 3.90 -1.26
C GLN A 30 11.65 3.80 -2.74
N LEU A 31 12.11 2.74 -3.43
CA LEU A 31 11.75 2.52 -4.83
C LEU A 31 10.27 2.17 -4.95
N SER A 32 9.82 1.22 -4.14
CA SER A 32 8.41 0.80 -4.06
C SER A 32 7.50 1.96 -3.74
N LEU A 33 7.86 2.80 -2.76
CA LEU A 33 7.10 3.99 -2.41
C LEU A 33 6.99 4.99 -3.57
N LYS A 34 8.08 5.20 -4.32
CA LYS A 34 8.08 6.09 -5.50
C LYS A 34 7.20 5.53 -6.62
N ILE A 35 7.26 4.22 -6.86
CA ILE A 35 6.44 3.58 -7.90
C ILE A 35 4.96 3.63 -7.49
N ILE A 36 4.62 3.23 -6.27
CA ILE A 36 3.25 3.28 -5.73
C ILE A 36 2.67 4.69 -5.87
N ALA A 37 3.43 5.73 -5.50
CA ALA A 37 2.99 7.11 -5.68
C ALA A 37 2.69 7.44 -7.15
N LYS A 38 3.54 6.98 -8.07
CA LYS A 38 3.38 7.21 -9.52
C LYS A 38 2.19 6.48 -10.14
N VAL A 39 1.88 5.27 -9.67
CA VAL A 39 0.83 4.42 -10.27
C VAL A 39 -0.54 4.55 -9.61
N SER A 40 -0.62 5.19 -8.44
CA SER A 40 -1.83 5.24 -7.59
C SER A 40 -3.11 5.73 -8.29
N GLU A 41 -3.00 6.56 -9.33
CA GLU A 41 -4.17 7.05 -10.10
C GLU A 41 -4.66 6.09 -11.20
N PHE A 42 -3.85 5.08 -11.53
CA PHE A 42 -4.07 4.13 -12.62
C PHE A 42 -4.45 2.72 -12.14
N THR A 43 -4.38 2.47 -10.83
CA THR A 43 -4.75 1.18 -10.25
C THR A 43 -5.70 1.34 -9.08
N ALA A 44 -6.59 0.36 -8.90
CA ALA A 44 -7.41 0.21 -7.70
C ALA A 44 -6.79 -0.78 -6.69
N THR A 45 -5.59 -1.31 -6.97
CA THR A 45 -4.87 -2.17 -6.04
C THR A 45 -4.40 -1.38 -4.83
N SER A 46 -4.50 -1.95 -3.63
CA SER A 46 -3.92 -1.32 -2.45
C SER A 46 -2.38 -1.31 -2.57
N PRO A 47 -1.69 -0.39 -1.87
CA PRO A 47 -0.23 -0.35 -1.85
C PRO A 47 0.44 -1.68 -1.48
N GLU A 48 -0.18 -2.48 -0.60
CA GLU A 48 0.31 -3.80 -0.19
C GLU A 48 0.23 -4.83 -1.32
N ARG A 49 -0.85 -4.83 -2.10
CA ARG A 49 -0.96 -5.71 -3.28
C ARG A 49 0.03 -5.30 -4.36
N PHE A 50 0.20 -4.00 -4.60
CA PHE A 50 1.19 -3.51 -5.53
C PHE A 50 2.62 -3.88 -5.08
N PHE A 51 2.93 -3.70 -3.80
CA PHE A 51 4.23 -4.08 -3.24
C PHE A 51 4.51 -5.58 -3.41
N ALA A 52 3.53 -6.44 -3.12
CA ALA A 52 3.67 -7.88 -3.35
C ALA A 52 3.95 -8.22 -4.82
N PHE A 53 3.27 -7.55 -5.77
CA PHE A 53 3.55 -7.70 -7.20
C PHE A 53 4.96 -7.23 -7.56
N HIS A 54 5.37 -6.05 -7.07
CA HIS A 54 6.72 -5.52 -7.29
C HIS A 54 7.81 -6.48 -6.80
N GLU A 55 7.64 -7.09 -5.62
CA GLU A 55 8.57 -8.09 -5.10
C GLU A 55 8.56 -9.40 -5.93
N ALA A 56 7.40 -9.82 -6.43
CA ALA A 56 7.30 -10.96 -7.35
C ALA A 56 8.05 -10.71 -8.67
N VAL A 57 7.90 -9.52 -9.26
CA VAL A 57 8.64 -9.11 -10.47
C VAL A 57 10.15 -9.07 -10.20
N LYS A 58 10.58 -8.52 -9.06
CA LYS A 58 11.99 -8.54 -8.65
C LYS A 58 12.52 -9.97 -8.54
N TYR A 59 11.73 -10.90 -8.00
CA TYR A 59 12.09 -12.31 -7.93
C TYR A 59 12.22 -12.94 -9.33
N ILE A 60 11.26 -12.72 -10.22
CA ILE A 60 11.29 -13.23 -11.61
C ILE A 60 12.56 -12.77 -12.32
N ILE A 61 12.85 -11.47 -12.28
CA ILE A 61 14.04 -10.87 -12.89
C ILE A 61 15.31 -11.46 -12.27
N LYS A 62 15.39 -11.53 -10.94
CA LYS A 62 16.58 -12.05 -10.23
C LYS A 62 16.91 -13.50 -10.58
N ASN A 63 15.89 -14.31 -10.87
CA ASN A 63 16.05 -15.75 -11.14
C ASN A 63 16.01 -16.10 -12.63
N ASN A 64 15.90 -15.10 -13.53
CA ASN A 64 15.78 -15.30 -14.97
C ASN A 64 14.65 -16.29 -15.34
N VAL A 65 13.47 -16.13 -14.73
CA VAL A 65 12.31 -16.93 -15.11
C VAL A 65 11.76 -16.38 -16.43
N GLU A 66 11.91 -17.14 -17.52
CA GLU A 66 11.54 -16.75 -18.88
C GLU A 66 10.10 -17.16 -19.21
N GLU A 67 9.12 -16.36 -18.76
CA GLU A 67 7.70 -16.54 -19.08
C GLU A 67 6.98 -15.18 -19.11
N ASP A 68 5.77 -15.17 -19.69
CA ASP A 68 4.95 -13.97 -19.78
C ASP A 68 4.21 -13.64 -18.46
N ILE A 69 3.93 -12.35 -18.24
CA ILE A 69 3.08 -11.86 -17.15
C ILE A 69 1.73 -11.43 -17.73
N VAL A 70 0.63 -11.94 -17.14
CA VAL A 70 -0.74 -11.57 -17.52
C VAL A 70 -1.51 -11.05 -16.30
N GLU A 71 -2.25 -9.96 -16.48
CA GLU A 71 -3.24 -9.47 -15.52
C GLU A 71 -4.64 -9.49 -16.17
N CYS A 72 -5.57 -10.23 -15.54
CA CYS A 72 -6.94 -10.34 -16.02
C CYS A 72 -7.85 -9.35 -15.25
N GLY A 73 -8.31 -8.30 -15.92
CA GLY A 73 -9.13 -7.25 -15.31
C GLY A 73 -8.29 -6.11 -14.73
N VAL A 74 -7.84 -5.22 -15.61
CA VAL A 74 -6.72 -4.30 -15.35
C VAL A 74 -7.11 -2.88 -14.91
N TYR A 75 -8.40 -2.57 -14.78
CA TYR A 75 -8.90 -1.20 -14.58
C TYR A 75 -8.30 -0.21 -15.61
N LYS A 76 -7.38 0.69 -15.22
CA LYS A 76 -6.68 1.63 -16.12
C LYS A 76 -5.25 1.19 -16.47
N GLY A 77 -4.83 -0.02 -16.08
CA GLY A 77 -3.53 -0.60 -16.42
C GLY A 77 -2.36 -0.02 -15.60
N GLY A 78 -2.55 0.20 -14.30
CA GLY A 78 -1.54 0.78 -13.41
C GLY A 78 -0.59 -0.22 -12.73
N VAL A 79 -0.82 -1.53 -12.91
CA VAL A 79 0.05 -2.60 -12.38
C VAL A 79 1.16 -2.89 -13.38
#